data_AF-A0A9D3XL77-F1
#
_entry.id   AF-A0A9D3XL77-F1
#
_cell.length_a   1.000
_cell.length_b   1.000
_cell.length_c   1.000
_cell.angle_alpha   90.00
_cell.angle_beta   90.00
_cell.angle_gamma   90.00
#
_symmetry.space_group_name_H-M   'P 1'
#
loop_
_entity.id
_entity.type
_entity.pdbx_description
1 polymer ?
#
loop_
_entity_poly.entity_id
_entity_poly.type
_entity_poly.pdbx_seq_one_letter_code
_entity_poly.pdbx_strand_id
1 'polypeptide(L)'
;MATWWQLCVCSLGILLLAPCSLSEKFSLAGSLHPMVGVIGKDVVLPCQLSPPARLSSMEVLWRKIGSEYISVHEYLDEGSRDLPGESYQTRTELFLQEFSSGNVSLKLKQLQMTDAGTYQCLVRNPEWSQEAITELRVAAVAPVFIDVLGPQGQGIGLACRATGWFPKPELQWVGKNWQNLTMEIVTDVTQDRENLYSVVSHITVTEGEENGDISCIVRNGLLETERQSAIHLSGDVFPRVSPWRAAFWVLFTLVLIAAGACAYLGYTAKRKASQKKRSKCDTLINLETEKKTLDTEYQELHQTIDVERKVIESECDELREKLDAERKAFEAECSKLHERIESQEKENKKLKSECDKLHEMIDGKEKHNEEDGKEKHNEEELQTLRSQVDVLQIEVGRIQKES
;
A
#
# COMPACT_ATOMS: atom_id res chain seq x y z
N MET A 1 70.56 -122.21 -27.85
CA MET A 1 71.02 -121.87 -29.20
C MET A 1 69.78 -121.43 -29.98
N ALA A 2 69.51 -120.12 -30.03
CA ALA A 2 69.73 -119.29 -31.23
C ALA A 2 68.88 -119.83 -32.39
N THR A 3 67.85 -119.19 -32.93
CA THR A 3 67.51 -117.79 -33.27
C THR A 3 66.13 -117.94 -33.99
N TRP A 4 65.14 -117.06 -34.01
CA TRP A 4 65.01 -115.82 -34.79
C TRP A 4 63.66 -115.21 -34.36
N TRP A 5 63.70 -114.01 -33.79
CA TRP A 5 62.53 -113.13 -33.70
C TRP A 5 62.32 -112.42 -35.05
N GLN A 6 61.18 -111.75 -35.18
CA GLN A 6 60.82 -110.76 -36.19
C GLN A 6 60.35 -111.33 -37.54
N LEU A 7 59.02 -111.40 -37.70
CA LEU A 7 58.26 -110.99 -38.88
C LEU A 7 56.78 -111.34 -38.67
N CYS A 8 56.09 -110.76 -37.66
CA CYS A 8 54.64 -110.96 -37.55
C CYS A 8 53.86 -109.89 -36.76
N VAL A 9 54.37 -108.66 -36.62
CA VAL A 9 53.63 -107.59 -35.90
C VAL A 9 53.52 -106.28 -36.70
N CYS A 10 54.00 -106.22 -37.95
CA CYS A 10 53.92 -104.99 -38.74
C CYS A 10 52.71 -104.93 -39.69
N SER A 11 51.91 -105.99 -39.83
CA SER A 11 50.84 -106.06 -40.84
C SER A 11 49.43 -105.77 -40.32
N LEU A 12 49.22 -105.50 -39.03
CA LEU A 12 47.93 -105.06 -38.48
C LEU A 12 47.87 -103.58 -38.05
N GLY A 13 48.97 -102.83 -38.20
CA GLY A 13 49.07 -101.42 -37.80
C GLY A 13 49.15 -100.42 -38.95
N ILE A 14 48.79 -100.79 -40.18
CA ILE A 14 48.92 -99.93 -41.38
C ILE A 14 47.57 -99.81 -42.12
N LEU A 15 46.46 -99.72 -41.39
CA LEU A 15 45.14 -99.45 -41.99
C LEU A 15 44.41 -98.22 -41.41
N LEU A 16 45.10 -97.34 -40.67
CA LEU A 16 44.52 -96.14 -40.08
C LEU A 16 45.47 -94.93 -40.15
N LEU A 17 46.05 -94.67 -41.32
CA LEU A 17 46.58 -93.35 -41.66
C LEU A 17 46.34 -93.11 -43.16
N ALA A 18 45.07 -93.14 -43.58
CA ALA A 18 44.71 -92.25 -44.68
C ALA A 18 44.97 -90.85 -44.13
N PRO A 19 45.92 -90.05 -44.68
CA PRO A 19 45.95 -88.65 -44.35
C PRO A 19 44.58 -88.13 -44.77
N CYS A 20 43.73 -87.86 -43.78
CA CYS A 20 42.59 -87.00 -43.98
C CYS A 20 43.22 -85.67 -44.38
N SER A 21 43.36 -85.44 -45.69
CA SER A 21 43.61 -84.12 -46.22
C SER A 21 42.38 -83.32 -45.80
N LEU A 22 42.43 -82.74 -44.60
CA LEU A 22 41.64 -81.59 -44.26
C LEU A 22 42.04 -80.56 -45.32
N SER A 23 41.25 -80.49 -46.39
CA SER A 23 41.26 -79.32 -47.26
C SER A 23 41.07 -78.14 -46.32
N GLU A 24 42.10 -77.30 -46.20
CA GLU A 24 41.99 -76.04 -45.47
C GLU A 24 40.90 -75.23 -46.16
N LYS A 25 39.68 -75.30 -45.62
CA LYS A 25 38.56 -74.53 -46.10
C LYS A 25 38.68 -73.15 -45.49
N PHE A 26 38.81 -72.13 -46.33
CA PHE A 26 38.71 -70.75 -45.89
C PHE A 26 37.36 -70.49 -45.21
N SER A 27 37.37 -69.60 -44.23
CA SER A 27 36.19 -69.06 -43.57
C SER A 27 36.20 -67.54 -43.67
N LEU A 28 35.01 -66.95 -43.55
CA LEU A 28 34.82 -65.51 -43.63
C LEU A 28 34.07 -65.06 -42.37
N ALA A 29 34.60 -64.04 -41.70
CA ALA A 29 34.04 -63.52 -40.46
C ALA A 29 33.75 -62.03 -40.59
N GLY A 30 32.52 -61.64 -40.26
CA GLY A 30 32.10 -60.24 -40.12
C GLY A 30 32.09 -59.82 -38.66
N SER A 31 31.38 -58.74 -38.34
CA SER A 31 31.15 -58.36 -36.94
C SER A 31 30.16 -59.31 -36.27
N LEU A 32 30.47 -59.79 -35.06
CA LEU A 32 29.55 -60.57 -34.22
C LEU A 32 28.49 -59.68 -33.54
N HIS A 33 28.75 -58.39 -33.42
CA HIS A 33 27.87 -57.42 -32.76
C HIS A 33 27.44 -56.33 -33.75
N PRO A 34 26.24 -55.74 -33.61
CA PRO A 34 25.83 -54.62 -34.43
C PRO A 34 26.83 -53.47 -34.31
N MET A 35 27.33 -53.01 -35.46
CA MET A 35 28.22 -51.85 -35.55
C MET A 35 27.39 -50.59 -35.43
N VAL A 36 27.85 -49.61 -34.64
CA VAL A 36 27.18 -48.31 -34.52
C VAL A 36 28.03 -47.24 -35.19
N GLY A 37 27.48 -46.61 -36.22
CA GLY A 37 28.10 -45.51 -36.94
C GLY A 37 27.42 -44.18 -36.68
N VAL A 38 28.17 -43.07 -36.72
CA VAL A 38 27.62 -41.72 -36.56
C VAL A 38 27.35 -41.10 -37.92
N ILE A 39 26.17 -40.51 -38.12
CA ILE A 39 25.82 -39.80 -39.35
C ILE A 39 26.86 -38.73 -39.69
N GLY A 40 27.23 -38.63 -40.96
CA GLY A 40 28.25 -37.73 -41.48
C GLY A 40 29.70 -38.16 -41.19
N LYS A 41 29.91 -39.27 -40.46
CA LYS A 41 31.23 -39.87 -40.23
C LYS A 41 31.43 -41.11 -41.10
N ASP A 42 32.69 -41.53 -41.20
CA ASP A 42 33.05 -42.77 -41.89
C ASP A 42 32.96 -43.95 -40.91
N VAL A 43 32.63 -45.13 -41.43
CA VAL A 43 32.65 -46.40 -40.69
C VAL A 43 33.36 -47.47 -41.51
N VAL A 44 33.96 -48.45 -40.85
CA VAL A 44 34.52 -49.64 -41.48
C VAL A 44 33.68 -50.83 -41.08
N LEU A 45 33.07 -51.50 -42.06
CA LEU A 45 32.35 -52.76 -41.87
C LEU A 45 33.38 -53.90 -41.97
N PRO A 46 33.65 -54.62 -40.88
CA PRO A 46 34.71 -55.62 -40.87
C PRO A 46 34.28 -56.86 -41.67
N CYS A 47 35.20 -57.38 -42.46
CA CYS A 47 35.08 -58.69 -43.08
C CYS A 47 36.49 -59.28 -43.27
N GLN A 48 36.72 -60.44 -42.65
CA GLN A 48 38.04 -61.02 -42.50
C GLN A 48 38.04 -62.47 -42.98
N LEU A 49 38.93 -62.77 -43.92
CA LEU A 49 39.21 -64.11 -44.39
C LEU A 49 40.17 -64.81 -43.44
N SER A 50 39.88 -66.06 -43.11
CA SER A 50 40.72 -66.92 -42.28
C SER A 50 40.88 -68.30 -42.91
N PRO A 51 42.11 -68.85 -43.05
CA PRO A 51 43.37 -68.20 -42.76
C PRO A 51 43.63 -66.98 -43.66
N PRO A 52 44.41 -65.98 -43.20
CA PRO A 52 44.77 -64.81 -43.99
C PRO A 52 45.46 -65.19 -45.31
N ALA A 53 44.84 -64.85 -46.43
CA ALA A 53 45.40 -65.05 -47.76
C ALA A 53 44.69 -64.17 -48.80
N ARG A 54 45.38 -63.89 -49.91
CA ARG A 54 44.74 -63.39 -51.14
C ARG A 54 44.41 -64.59 -52.03
N LEU A 55 43.12 -64.80 -52.32
CA LEU A 55 42.67 -65.89 -53.18
C LEU A 55 42.93 -65.54 -54.66
N SER A 56 43.20 -66.55 -55.50
CA SER A 56 43.30 -66.38 -56.96
C SER A 56 41.92 -66.22 -57.58
N SER A 57 41.77 -65.32 -58.57
CA SER A 57 40.49 -65.05 -59.25
C SER A 57 39.38 -64.72 -58.25
N MET A 58 39.74 -63.94 -57.22
CA MET A 58 38.87 -63.56 -56.12
C MET A 58 37.87 -62.49 -56.57
N GLU A 59 36.63 -62.68 -56.14
CA GLU A 59 35.57 -61.68 -56.24
C GLU A 59 35.12 -61.33 -54.81
N VAL A 60 35.03 -60.03 -54.52
CA VAL A 60 34.51 -59.52 -53.25
C VAL A 60 33.29 -58.66 -53.55
N LEU A 61 32.14 -59.06 -53.01
CA LEU A 61 30.91 -58.30 -53.13
C LEU A 61 30.45 -57.87 -51.75
N TRP A 62 30.25 -56.57 -51.60
CA TRP A 62 29.46 -56.00 -50.52
C TRP A 62 28.08 -55.67 -51.05
N ARG A 63 27.05 -56.19 -50.38
CA ARG A 63 25.65 -55.91 -50.70
C ARG A 63 24.85 -55.65 -49.43
N LYS A 64 23.93 -54.69 -49.49
CA LYS A 64 22.99 -54.42 -48.41
C LYS A 64 21.78 -55.33 -48.58
N ILE A 65 21.37 -56.01 -47.51
CA ILE A 65 20.19 -56.86 -47.46
C ILE A 65 18.96 -55.97 -47.26
N GLY A 66 18.06 -55.95 -48.25
CA GLY A 66 16.77 -55.27 -48.20
C GLY A 66 15.65 -56.16 -48.74
N SER A 67 14.64 -55.58 -49.38
CA SER A 67 13.66 -56.34 -50.18
C SER A 67 14.33 -57.06 -51.36
N GLU A 68 15.38 -56.46 -51.90
CA GLU A 68 16.34 -57.05 -52.83
C GLU A 68 17.76 -56.72 -52.34
N TYR A 69 18.76 -57.42 -52.88
CA TYR A 69 20.15 -57.10 -52.60
C TYR A 69 20.55 -55.82 -53.33
N ILE A 70 20.94 -54.78 -52.57
CA ILE A 70 21.46 -53.53 -53.12
C ILE A 70 22.98 -53.66 -53.21
N SER A 71 23.56 -53.54 -54.41
CA SER A 71 25.01 -53.54 -54.58
C SER A 71 25.64 -52.32 -53.88
N VAL A 72 26.67 -52.56 -53.06
CA VAL A 72 27.37 -51.53 -52.30
C VAL A 72 28.77 -51.32 -52.86
N HIS A 73 29.48 -52.41 -53.12
CA HIS A 73 30.80 -52.40 -53.74
C HIS A 73 31.13 -53.77 -54.33
N GLU A 74 31.74 -53.80 -55.50
CA GLU A 74 32.13 -55.02 -56.21
C GLU A 74 33.59 -54.92 -56.64
N TYR A 75 34.37 -55.92 -56.27
CA TYR A 75 35.75 -56.08 -56.70
C TYR A 75 35.93 -57.42 -57.41
N LEU A 76 36.61 -57.39 -58.55
CA LEU A 76 36.96 -58.57 -59.33
C LEU A 76 38.45 -58.50 -59.70
N ASP A 77 39.20 -59.53 -59.28
CA ASP A 77 40.63 -59.68 -59.60
C ASP A 77 40.84 -59.80 -61.11
N GLU A 78 39.96 -60.54 -61.79
CA GLU A 78 39.95 -60.67 -63.25
C GLU A 78 39.49 -59.36 -63.92
N GLY A 79 40.39 -58.77 -64.72
CA GLY A 79 40.15 -57.47 -65.35
C GLY A 79 40.25 -56.28 -64.39
N SER A 80 40.66 -56.50 -63.14
CA SER A 80 40.95 -55.47 -62.12
C SER A 80 39.82 -54.45 -61.96
N ARG A 81 38.59 -54.93 -61.82
CA ARG A 81 37.41 -54.08 -61.63
C ARG A 81 37.22 -53.78 -60.15
N ASP A 82 36.98 -52.51 -59.86
CA ASP A 82 36.72 -51.99 -58.51
C ASP A 82 35.60 -50.95 -58.62
N LEU A 83 34.37 -51.38 -58.39
CA LEU A 83 33.16 -50.65 -58.76
C LEU A 83 32.25 -50.42 -57.54
N PRO A 84 32.05 -49.16 -57.13
CA PRO A 84 31.04 -48.85 -56.13
C PRO A 84 29.62 -49.04 -56.72
N GLY A 85 28.67 -49.46 -55.89
CA GLY A 85 27.27 -49.53 -56.27
C GLY A 85 26.67 -48.14 -56.57
N GLU A 86 25.58 -48.10 -57.33
CA GLU A 86 24.97 -46.85 -57.82
C GLU A 86 24.65 -45.84 -56.71
N SER A 87 24.02 -46.28 -55.62
CA SER A 87 23.68 -45.43 -54.46
C SER A 87 24.87 -45.12 -53.54
N TYR A 88 26.04 -45.70 -53.82
CA TYR A 88 27.25 -45.63 -52.97
C TYR A 88 28.46 -45.05 -53.70
N GLN A 89 28.26 -44.47 -54.89
CA GLN A 89 29.33 -43.86 -55.68
C GLN A 89 30.16 -42.90 -54.83
N THR A 90 31.49 -43.01 -54.92
CA THR A 90 32.49 -42.21 -54.17
C THR A 90 32.48 -42.36 -52.64
N ARG A 91 31.53 -43.13 -52.09
CA ARG A 91 31.36 -43.31 -50.63
C ARG A 91 31.97 -44.62 -50.13
N THR A 92 32.33 -45.55 -51.00
CA THR A 92 32.84 -46.86 -50.60
C THR A 92 34.28 -47.09 -51.06
N GLU A 93 35.06 -47.79 -50.23
CA GLU A 93 36.46 -48.10 -50.50
C GLU A 93 36.84 -49.44 -49.83
N LEU A 94 37.54 -50.30 -50.55
CA LEU A 94 38.12 -51.55 -50.05
C LEU A 94 39.61 -51.38 -49.74
N PHE A 95 40.11 -52.12 -48.76
CA PHE A 95 41.52 -52.12 -48.38
C PHE A 95 42.33 -53.07 -49.26
N LEU A 96 42.44 -52.78 -50.56
CA LEU A 96 43.04 -53.69 -51.55
C LEU A 96 44.47 -54.16 -51.19
N GLN A 97 45.25 -53.30 -50.52
CA GLN A 97 46.61 -53.60 -50.07
C GLN A 97 46.64 -54.62 -48.91
N GLU A 98 45.54 -54.81 -48.20
CA GLU A 98 45.42 -55.69 -47.04
C GLU A 98 44.73 -57.03 -47.36
N PHE A 99 44.42 -57.28 -48.63
CA PHE A 99 43.82 -58.55 -49.07
C PHE A 99 44.75 -59.73 -48.80
N SER A 100 46.07 -59.56 -48.89
CA SER A 100 47.04 -60.61 -48.54
C SER A 100 47.00 -61.00 -47.06
N SER A 101 46.58 -60.08 -46.19
CA SER A 101 46.28 -60.34 -44.78
C SER A 101 44.83 -60.76 -44.54
N GLY A 102 44.07 -61.07 -45.59
CA GLY A 102 42.68 -61.50 -45.52
C GLY A 102 41.67 -60.39 -45.18
N ASN A 103 42.10 -59.14 -45.08
CA ASN A 103 41.19 -58.03 -44.78
C ASN A 103 40.44 -57.62 -46.06
N VAL A 104 39.14 -57.89 -46.10
CA VAL A 104 38.23 -57.51 -47.19
C VAL A 104 37.12 -56.57 -46.69
N SER A 105 37.42 -55.83 -45.62
CA SER A 105 36.51 -54.88 -44.98
C SER A 105 36.16 -53.73 -45.92
N LEU A 106 34.98 -53.16 -45.72
CA LEU A 106 34.49 -52.04 -46.49
C LEU A 106 34.52 -50.76 -45.66
N LYS A 107 35.21 -49.73 -46.15
CA LYS A 107 35.05 -48.37 -45.63
C LYS A 107 33.87 -47.69 -46.32
N LEU A 108 32.88 -47.27 -45.54
CA LEU A 108 31.74 -46.48 -45.97
C LEU A 108 31.85 -45.06 -45.41
N LYS A 109 31.88 -44.07 -46.29
CA LYS A 109 32.14 -42.65 -46.00
C LYS A 109 30.85 -41.86 -45.84
N GLN A 110 30.90 -40.84 -44.98
CA GLN A 110 29.80 -39.89 -44.78
C GLN A 110 28.45 -40.59 -44.56
N LEU A 111 28.34 -41.38 -43.49
CA LEU A 111 27.14 -42.16 -43.19
C LEU A 111 25.85 -41.34 -43.25
N GLN A 112 24.80 -41.98 -43.77
CA GLN A 112 23.46 -41.43 -43.91
C GLN A 112 22.46 -42.31 -43.16
N MET A 113 21.28 -41.77 -42.87
CA MET A 113 20.19 -42.54 -42.24
C MET A 113 19.82 -43.79 -43.03
N THR A 114 19.83 -43.69 -44.35
CA THR A 114 19.50 -44.77 -45.29
C THR A 114 20.54 -45.88 -45.35
N ASP A 115 21.73 -45.69 -44.78
CA ASP A 115 22.75 -46.74 -44.71
C ASP A 115 22.47 -47.74 -43.59
N ALA A 116 21.60 -47.43 -42.62
CA ALA A 116 21.23 -48.37 -41.56
C ALA A 116 20.66 -49.67 -42.16
N GLY A 117 21.12 -50.82 -41.64
CA GLY A 117 20.63 -52.13 -42.04
C GLY A 117 21.71 -53.20 -42.02
N THR A 118 21.38 -54.35 -42.61
CA THR A 118 22.26 -55.51 -42.62
C THR A 118 23.04 -55.58 -43.92
N TYR A 119 24.34 -55.74 -43.81
CA TYR A 119 25.26 -55.87 -44.94
C TYR A 119 25.79 -57.30 -45.00
N GLN A 120 25.97 -57.78 -46.22
CA GLN A 120 26.61 -59.03 -46.51
C GLN A 120 27.91 -58.79 -47.28
N CYS A 121 28.98 -59.37 -46.77
CA CYS A 121 30.25 -59.52 -47.43
C CYS A 121 30.30 -60.93 -48.01
N LEU A 122 30.43 -61.05 -49.33
CA LEU A 122 30.55 -62.31 -50.05
C LEU A 122 31.94 -62.34 -50.70
N VAL A 123 32.71 -63.38 -50.39
CA VAL A 123 33.99 -63.64 -51.04
C VAL A 123 33.87 -64.96 -51.78
N ARG A 124 34.22 -64.97 -53.06
CA ARG A 124 34.21 -66.20 -53.86
C ARG A 124 35.35 -66.27 -54.86
N ASN A 125 35.65 -67.47 -55.30
CA ASN A 125 36.46 -67.81 -56.46
C ASN A 125 35.79 -69.01 -57.17
N PRO A 126 36.35 -69.56 -58.26
CA PRO A 126 35.72 -70.67 -58.99
C PRO A 126 35.44 -71.95 -58.18
N GLU A 127 36.16 -72.17 -57.07
CA GLU A 127 36.10 -73.42 -56.29
C GLU A 127 35.46 -73.26 -54.90
N TRP A 128 35.35 -72.03 -54.41
CA TRP A 128 34.96 -71.73 -53.03
C TRP A 128 34.19 -70.40 -52.96
N SER A 129 33.19 -70.35 -52.08
CA SER A 129 32.39 -69.16 -51.82
C SER A 129 31.96 -69.16 -50.36
N GLN A 130 32.07 -68.02 -49.69
CA GLN A 130 31.57 -67.85 -48.34
C GLN A 130 31.10 -66.43 -48.10
N GLU A 131 30.13 -66.29 -47.21
CA GLU A 131 29.55 -65.02 -46.82
C GLU A 131 29.66 -64.76 -45.32
N ALA A 132 29.69 -63.48 -44.97
CA ALA A 132 29.62 -62.98 -43.62
C ALA A 132 28.63 -61.82 -43.57
N ILE A 133 27.95 -61.68 -42.43
CA ILE A 133 26.92 -60.66 -42.21
C ILE A 133 27.41 -59.68 -41.16
N THR A 134 27.11 -58.39 -41.36
CA THR A 134 27.33 -57.33 -40.38
C THR A 134 26.11 -56.42 -40.34
N GLU A 135 25.52 -56.24 -39.16
CA GLU A 135 24.46 -55.25 -38.95
C GLU A 135 25.10 -53.87 -38.67
N LEU A 136 24.65 -52.84 -39.39
CA LEU A 136 25.02 -51.45 -39.18
C LEU A 136 23.81 -50.69 -38.62
N ARG A 137 23.95 -50.15 -37.42
CA ARG A 137 23.06 -49.16 -36.83
C ARG A 137 23.67 -47.78 -36.98
N VAL A 138 22.81 -46.78 -37.17
CA VAL A 138 23.24 -45.39 -37.29
C VAL A 138 22.74 -44.61 -36.08
N ALA A 139 23.56 -43.65 -35.65
CA ALA A 139 23.25 -42.73 -34.58
C ALA A 139 23.58 -41.30 -35.01
N ALA A 140 22.83 -40.34 -34.49
CA ALA A 140 23.11 -38.92 -34.62
C ALA A 140 23.31 -38.33 -33.23
N VAL A 141 24.35 -37.51 -33.09
CA VAL A 141 24.66 -36.78 -31.87
C VAL A 141 24.95 -35.34 -32.25
N ALA A 142 24.40 -34.41 -31.48
CA ALA A 142 24.54 -32.99 -31.69
C ALA A 142 24.93 -32.28 -30.40
N PRO A 143 25.36 -31.00 -30.46
CA PRO A 143 25.57 -30.20 -29.26
C PRO A 143 24.29 -30.06 -28.41
N VAL A 144 24.48 -29.86 -27.12
CA VAL A 144 23.42 -29.60 -26.13
C VAL A 144 23.56 -28.16 -25.67
N PHE A 145 22.45 -27.45 -25.53
CA PHE A 145 22.44 -26.06 -25.10
C PHE A 145 21.49 -25.86 -23.92
N ILE A 146 21.86 -24.96 -23.01
CA ILE A 146 20.98 -24.47 -21.94
C ILE A 146 20.64 -23.02 -22.22
N ASP A 147 19.34 -22.73 -22.33
CA ASP A 147 18.79 -21.39 -22.44
C ASP A 147 18.24 -20.92 -21.09
N VAL A 148 18.52 -19.67 -20.73
CA VAL A 148 17.93 -19.04 -19.54
C VAL A 148 16.62 -18.35 -19.95
N LEU A 149 15.50 -18.85 -19.42
CA LEU A 149 14.16 -18.31 -19.72
C LEU A 149 13.82 -17.06 -18.89
N GLY A 150 14.53 -16.85 -17.77
CA GLY A 150 14.34 -15.73 -16.87
C GLY A 150 13.58 -16.09 -15.58
N PRO A 151 13.11 -15.10 -14.82
CA PRO A 151 12.42 -15.33 -13.56
C PRO A 151 11.09 -16.08 -13.75
N GLN A 152 10.91 -17.19 -13.03
CA GLN A 152 9.69 -18.00 -13.07
C GLN A 152 9.28 -18.34 -11.63
N GLY A 153 8.16 -17.75 -11.17
CA GLY A 153 7.73 -17.87 -9.78
C GLY A 153 8.75 -17.31 -8.79
N GLN A 154 9.25 -18.16 -7.89
CA GLN A 154 10.31 -17.82 -6.92
C GLN A 154 11.73 -18.19 -7.41
N GLY A 155 11.85 -18.71 -8.63
CA GLY A 155 13.10 -19.24 -9.18
C GLY A 155 13.47 -18.65 -10.54
N ILE A 156 14.41 -19.32 -11.20
CA ILE A 156 14.84 -19.04 -12.58
C ILE A 156 14.47 -20.25 -13.44
N GLY A 157 13.75 -20.01 -14.54
CA GLY A 157 13.43 -21.01 -15.53
C GLY A 157 14.62 -21.26 -16.46
N LEU A 158 14.95 -22.53 -16.68
CA LEU A 158 15.96 -22.98 -17.65
C LEU A 158 15.31 -23.92 -18.66
N ALA A 159 15.81 -23.91 -19.90
CA ALA A 159 15.46 -24.89 -20.93
C ALA A 159 16.71 -25.56 -21.46
N CYS A 160 16.71 -26.90 -21.54
CA CYS A 160 17.76 -27.66 -22.21
C CYS A 160 17.26 -28.08 -23.58
N ARG A 161 18.05 -27.79 -24.62
CA ARG A 161 17.72 -28.03 -26.02
C ARG A 161 18.74 -28.96 -26.66
N ALA A 162 18.26 -30.04 -27.28
CA ALA A 162 19.08 -30.99 -28.01
C ALA A 162 18.37 -31.38 -29.32
N THR A 163 18.89 -30.87 -30.44
CA THR A 163 18.32 -30.99 -31.79
C THR A 163 19.25 -31.79 -32.71
N GLY A 164 18.70 -32.70 -33.52
CA GLY A 164 19.50 -33.49 -34.46
C GLY A 164 20.02 -34.81 -33.89
N TRP A 165 19.28 -35.43 -32.97
CA TRP A 165 19.68 -36.67 -32.31
C TRP A 165 18.98 -37.90 -32.90
N PHE A 166 19.66 -39.04 -32.95
CA PHE A 166 19.05 -40.30 -33.35
C PHE A 166 19.77 -41.49 -32.69
N PRO A 167 19.06 -42.51 -32.16
CA PRO A 167 17.61 -42.54 -31.95
C PRO A 167 17.18 -41.51 -30.89
N LYS A 168 15.92 -41.56 -30.46
CA LYS A 168 15.42 -40.64 -29.42
C LYS A 168 16.37 -40.66 -28.20
N PRO A 169 16.95 -39.51 -27.83
CA PRO A 169 17.89 -39.46 -26.73
C PRO A 169 17.18 -39.44 -25.37
N GLU A 170 17.91 -39.80 -24.33
CA GLU A 170 17.49 -39.63 -22.93
C GLU A 170 18.08 -38.33 -22.40
N LEU A 171 17.27 -37.54 -21.68
CA LEU A 171 17.67 -36.25 -21.11
C LEU A 171 17.57 -36.31 -19.59
N GLN A 172 18.60 -35.82 -18.91
CA GLN A 172 18.69 -35.78 -17.46
C GLN A 172 19.26 -34.44 -16.99
N TRP A 173 18.58 -33.80 -16.05
CA TRP A 173 19.11 -32.65 -15.33
C TRP A 173 19.84 -33.10 -14.07
N VAL A 174 21.01 -32.52 -13.86
CA VAL A 174 21.90 -32.83 -12.75
C VAL A 174 22.26 -31.53 -12.05
N GLY A 175 21.90 -31.42 -10.78
CA GLY A 175 22.28 -30.30 -9.92
C GLY A 175 23.62 -30.53 -9.24
N LYS A 176 23.89 -29.72 -8.20
CA LYS A 176 25.09 -29.85 -7.37
C LYS A 176 25.19 -31.26 -6.76
N ASN A 177 26.40 -31.83 -6.75
CA ASN A 177 26.70 -33.16 -6.20
C ASN A 177 25.96 -34.34 -6.88
N TRP A 178 25.63 -34.22 -8.17
CA TRP A 178 24.97 -35.28 -8.94
C TRP A 178 23.57 -35.65 -8.45
N GLN A 179 22.90 -34.73 -7.77
CA GLN A 179 21.51 -34.93 -7.38
C GLN A 179 20.60 -34.77 -8.59
N ASN A 180 19.74 -35.76 -8.81
CA ASN A 180 18.72 -35.69 -9.85
C ASN A 180 17.71 -34.63 -9.46
N LEU A 181 17.61 -33.59 -10.27
CA LEU A 181 16.58 -32.57 -10.08
C LEU A 181 15.23 -33.13 -10.52
N THR A 182 14.17 -32.80 -9.80
CA THR A 182 12.81 -33.23 -10.15
C THR A 182 12.44 -32.55 -11.47
N MET A 183 12.55 -33.30 -12.56
CA MET A 183 12.30 -32.80 -13.91
C MET A 183 10.80 -32.52 -14.06
N GLU A 184 10.46 -31.30 -14.43
CA GLU A 184 9.17 -31.09 -15.08
C GLU A 184 9.32 -31.67 -16.50
N ILE A 185 8.54 -32.72 -16.74
CA ILE A 185 8.20 -33.41 -18.00
C ILE A 185 9.01 -32.93 -19.21
N VAL A 186 9.76 -33.82 -19.88
CA VAL A 186 10.25 -33.57 -21.25
C VAL A 186 9.05 -33.19 -22.12
N THR A 187 8.84 -31.89 -22.36
CA THR A 187 7.54 -31.37 -22.83
C THR A 187 7.37 -31.58 -24.31
N ASP A 188 8.47 -31.54 -25.09
CA ASP A 188 8.38 -31.52 -26.54
C ASP A 188 9.45 -32.43 -27.15
N VAL A 189 8.96 -33.54 -27.72
CA VAL A 189 9.74 -34.41 -28.59
C VAL A 189 9.18 -34.22 -29.99
N THR A 190 9.94 -33.55 -30.84
CA THR A 190 9.60 -33.38 -32.24
C THR A 190 10.58 -34.14 -33.11
N GLN A 191 10.11 -34.58 -34.28
CA GLN A 191 10.92 -35.26 -35.27
C GLN A 191 10.93 -34.42 -36.53
N ASP A 192 12.11 -34.18 -37.09
CA ASP A 192 12.26 -33.39 -38.31
C ASP A 192 11.99 -34.24 -39.57
N ARG A 193 12.14 -33.60 -40.75
CA ARG A 193 11.94 -34.26 -42.04
C ARG A 193 12.97 -35.36 -42.33
N GLU A 194 14.10 -35.36 -41.64
CA GLU A 194 15.19 -36.33 -41.78
C GLU A 194 15.11 -37.45 -40.72
N ASN A 195 14.00 -37.50 -39.98
CA ASN A 195 13.75 -38.43 -38.88
C ASN A 195 14.64 -38.23 -37.64
N LEU A 196 15.31 -37.09 -37.49
CA LEU A 196 16.09 -36.76 -36.30
C LEU A 196 15.20 -36.16 -35.22
N TYR A 197 15.55 -36.45 -33.96
CA TYR A 197 14.84 -36.00 -32.78
C TYR A 197 15.34 -34.64 -32.30
N SER A 198 14.38 -33.81 -31.89
CA SER A 198 14.59 -32.60 -31.11
C SER A 198 13.87 -32.76 -29.78
N VAL A 199 14.62 -32.70 -28.68
CA VAL A 199 14.08 -32.79 -27.33
C VAL A 199 14.34 -31.49 -26.57
N VAL A 200 13.31 -31.04 -25.85
CA VAL A 200 13.39 -29.88 -24.97
C VAL A 200 12.85 -30.25 -23.59
N SER A 201 13.56 -29.84 -22.54
CA SER A 201 13.15 -30.04 -21.15
C SER A 201 13.30 -28.74 -20.38
N HIS A 202 12.35 -28.49 -19.48
CA HIS A 202 12.26 -27.27 -18.69
C HIS A 202 12.40 -27.57 -17.20
N ILE A 203 13.14 -26.73 -16.48
CA ILE A 203 13.25 -26.80 -15.01
C ILE A 203 13.18 -25.39 -14.42
N THR A 204 12.73 -25.29 -13.17
CA THR A 204 12.77 -24.05 -12.38
C THR A 204 13.65 -24.24 -11.17
N VAL A 205 14.70 -23.43 -11.05
CA VAL A 205 15.73 -23.51 -10.00
C VAL A 205 15.44 -22.46 -8.94
N THR A 206 15.52 -22.80 -7.64
CA THR A 206 15.28 -21.85 -6.53
C THR A 206 16.52 -21.63 -5.64
N GLU A 207 16.59 -20.47 -4.97
CA GLU A 207 17.76 -19.97 -4.21
C GLU A 207 18.17 -20.85 -3.00
N GLY A 208 17.27 -21.76 -2.56
CA GLY A 208 17.38 -22.48 -1.28
C GLY A 208 18.03 -23.86 -1.30
N GLU A 209 18.16 -24.52 -2.46
CA GLU A 209 18.61 -25.93 -2.52
C GLU A 209 19.73 -26.19 -3.54
N GLU A 210 19.96 -25.27 -4.49
CA GLU A 210 20.69 -25.58 -5.74
C GLU A 210 21.74 -24.54 -6.13
N ASN A 211 22.35 -23.85 -5.16
CA ASN A 211 23.48 -22.94 -5.45
C ASN A 211 24.71 -23.75 -5.91
N GLY A 212 24.87 -23.91 -7.22
CA GLY A 212 25.94 -24.68 -7.85
C GLY A 212 25.81 -24.80 -9.37
N ASP A 213 26.69 -25.62 -9.95
CA ASP A 213 26.68 -25.92 -11.39
C ASP A 213 25.48 -26.82 -11.72
N ILE A 214 24.69 -26.40 -12.69
CA ILE A 214 23.55 -27.14 -13.21
C ILE A 214 23.94 -27.67 -14.57
N SER A 215 23.83 -28.98 -14.75
CA SER A 215 24.16 -29.65 -16.00
C SER A 215 22.93 -30.31 -16.61
N CYS A 216 22.75 -30.13 -17.91
CA CYS A 216 21.86 -30.96 -18.70
C CYS A 216 22.69 -32.00 -19.43
N ILE A 217 22.40 -33.27 -19.21
CA ILE A 217 23.07 -34.42 -19.80
C ILE A 217 22.10 -35.09 -20.77
N VAL A 218 22.56 -35.34 -21.99
CA VAL A 218 21.81 -35.99 -23.05
C VAL A 218 22.56 -37.23 -23.49
N ARG A 219 21.91 -38.39 -23.42
CA ARG A 219 22.51 -39.70 -23.67
C ARG A 219 21.97 -40.32 -24.95
N ASN A 220 22.89 -40.85 -25.75
CA ASN A 220 22.52 -41.67 -26.90
C ASN A 220 22.64 -43.16 -26.52
N GLY A 221 21.51 -43.85 -26.45
CA GLY A 221 21.47 -45.26 -26.03
C GLY A 221 22.17 -46.25 -26.96
N LEU A 222 22.52 -45.86 -28.21
CA LEU A 222 23.29 -46.72 -29.12
C LEU A 222 24.80 -46.52 -29.01
N LEU A 223 25.25 -45.31 -28.70
CA LEU A 223 26.69 -44.99 -28.66
C LEU A 223 27.28 -45.13 -27.26
N GLU A 224 26.45 -45.31 -26.22
CA GLU A 224 26.82 -45.23 -24.80
C GLU A 224 27.59 -43.94 -24.42
N THR A 225 27.59 -42.94 -25.30
CA THR A 225 28.23 -41.64 -25.10
C THR A 225 27.21 -40.60 -24.66
N GLU A 226 27.62 -39.70 -23.77
CA GLU A 226 26.82 -38.58 -23.31
C GLU A 226 27.38 -37.23 -23.80
N ARG A 227 26.48 -36.28 -24.06
CA ARG A 227 26.79 -34.86 -24.27
C ARG A 227 26.18 -34.07 -23.13
N GLN A 228 26.87 -33.05 -22.68
CA GLN A 228 26.38 -32.20 -21.60
C GLN A 228 26.62 -30.73 -21.89
N SER A 229 25.76 -29.90 -21.32
CA SER A 229 25.96 -28.46 -21.17
C SER A 229 25.81 -28.13 -19.69
N ALA A 230 26.61 -27.21 -19.20
CA ALA A 230 26.59 -26.78 -17.80
C ALA A 230 26.47 -25.26 -17.70
N ILE A 231 25.75 -24.78 -16.69
CA ILE A 231 25.62 -23.37 -16.37
C ILE A 231 25.79 -23.18 -14.86
N HIS A 232 26.48 -22.10 -14.49
CA HIS A 232 26.62 -21.69 -13.10
C HIS A 232 25.68 -20.52 -12.81
N LEU A 233 24.75 -20.69 -11.85
CA LEU A 233 23.85 -19.62 -11.42
C LEU A 233 24.37 -18.95 -10.14
N SER A 234 24.64 -17.65 -10.23
CA SER A 234 24.99 -16.84 -9.06
C SER A 234 23.73 -16.39 -8.31
N GLY A 235 23.85 -16.23 -6.99
CA GLY A 235 22.75 -15.81 -6.11
C GLY A 235 22.10 -14.47 -6.49
N ASP A 236 22.79 -13.62 -7.27
CA ASP A 236 22.26 -12.33 -7.73
C ASP A 236 21.20 -12.45 -8.85
N VAL A 237 21.08 -13.62 -9.50
CA VAL A 237 20.12 -13.82 -10.59
C VAL A 237 18.71 -14.14 -10.07
N PHE A 238 18.57 -14.57 -8.82
CA PHE A 238 17.27 -14.94 -8.24
C PHE A 238 16.42 -13.69 -7.89
N PRO A 239 15.10 -13.76 -8.10
CA PRO A 239 14.20 -12.65 -7.83
C PRO A 239 14.15 -12.33 -6.33
N ARG A 240 14.83 -11.25 -5.92
CA ARG A 240 14.79 -10.76 -4.54
C ARG A 240 13.47 -10.04 -4.26
N VAL A 241 12.80 -10.45 -3.18
CA VAL A 241 11.72 -9.63 -2.63
C VAL A 241 12.30 -8.32 -2.09
N SER A 242 11.89 -7.19 -2.66
CA SER A 242 12.40 -5.88 -2.23
C SER A 242 12.04 -5.66 -0.76
N PRO A 243 13.04 -5.45 0.14
CA PRO A 243 12.78 -5.16 1.55
C PRO A 243 11.90 -3.93 1.73
N TRP A 244 11.94 -3.01 0.77
CA TRP A 244 11.17 -1.77 0.79
C TRP A 244 9.66 -1.99 0.64
N ARG A 245 9.24 -3.03 -0.09
CA ARG A 245 7.81 -3.39 -0.16
C ARG A 245 7.27 -3.85 1.19
N ALA A 246 8.05 -4.68 1.92
CA ALA A 246 7.68 -5.09 3.27
C ALA A 246 7.68 -3.89 4.24
N ALA A 247 8.71 -3.05 4.19
CA ALA A 247 8.81 -1.85 5.01
C ALA A 247 7.65 -0.86 4.74
N PHE A 248 7.24 -0.69 3.48
CA PHE A 248 6.10 0.14 3.11
C PHE A 248 4.80 -0.32 3.77
N TRP A 249 4.51 -1.62 3.71
CA TRP A 249 3.31 -2.17 4.35
C TRP A 249 3.34 -2.04 5.87
N VAL A 250 4.50 -2.24 6.50
CA VAL A 250 4.67 -2.03 7.95
C VAL A 250 4.48 -0.56 8.33
N LEU A 251 5.04 0.37 7.56
CA LEU A 251 4.88 1.80 7.83
C LEU A 251 3.42 2.25 7.62
N PHE A 252 2.77 1.75 6.56
CA PHE A 252 1.38 2.06 6.26
C PHE A 252 0.42 1.59 7.36
N THR A 253 0.61 0.38 7.89
CA THR A 253 -0.21 -0.11 9.02
C THR A 253 0.01 0.71 10.29
N LEU A 254 1.26 1.10 10.59
CA LEU A 254 1.56 1.98 11.73
C LEU A 254 0.88 3.36 11.61
N VAL A 255 0.87 3.95 10.41
CA VAL A 255 0.20 5.24 10.16
C VAL A 255 -1.32 5.11 10.34
N LEU A 256 -1.94 4.02 9.86
CA LEU A 256 -3.37 3.80 10.06
C LEU A 256 -3.74 3.63 11.55
N ILE A 257 -2.91 2.91 12.31
CA ILE A 257 -3.12 2.74 13.76
C ILE A 257 -2.99 4.09 14.47
N ALA A 258 -1.97 4.90 14.12
CA ALA A 258 -1.79 6.24 14.69
C ALA A 258 -2.95 7.17 14.34
N ALA A 259 -3.42 7.17 13.09
CA ALA A 259 -4.58 7.96 12.65
C ALA A 259 -5.86 7.53 13.39
N GLY A 260 -6.08 6.23 13.55
CA GLY A 260 -7.19 5.68 14.33
C GLY A 260 -7.14 6.11 15.80
N ALA A 261 -5.96 6.04 16.43
CA ALA A 261 -5.75 6.51 17.81
C ALA A 261 -5.99 8.02 17.94
N CYS A 262 -5.47 8.84 17.02
CA CYS A 262 -5.70 10.28 16.98
C CYS A 262 -7.19 10.62 16.81
N ALA A 263 -7.90 9.92 15.92
CA ALA A 263 -9.34 10.10 15.73
C ALA A 263 -10.14 9.71 16.97
N TYR A 264 -9.77 8.61 17.64
CA TYR A 264 -10.39 8.17 18.90
C TYR A 264 -10.15 9.18 20.03
N LEU A 265 -8.92 9.67 20.19
CA LEU A 265 -8.59 10.70 21.18
C LEU A 265 -9.32 12.02 20.88
N GLY A 266 -9.37 12.44 19.62
CA GLY A 266 -10.14 13.61 19.19
C GLY A 266 -11.65 13.47 19.45
N TYR A 267 -12.22 12.29 19.19
CA TYR A 267 -13.62 11.98 19.48
C TYR A 267 -13.92 12.05 20.99
N THR A 268 -13.08 11.43 21.82
CA THR A 268 -13.26 11.46 23.29
C THR A 268 -13.07 12.86 23.87
N ALA A 269 -12.12 13.65 23.35
CA ALA A 269 -11.93 15.05 23.74
C ALA A 269 -13.13 15.93 23.35
N LYS A 270 -13.66 15.77 22.12
CA LYS A 270 -14.87 16.48 21.67
C LYS A 270 -16.09 16.11 22.51
N ARG A 271 -16.22 14.83 22.90
CA ARG A 271 -17.28 14.35 23.80
C ARG A 271 -17.19 15.00 25.18
N LYS A 272 -15.99 15.08 25.77
CA LYS A 272 -15.75 15.75 27.07
C LYS A 272 -16.01 17.26 26.99
N ALA A 273 -15.59 17.94 25.92
CA ALA A 273 -15.84 19.36 25.71
C ALA A 273 -17.34 19.67 25.54
N SER A 274 -18.07 18.81 24.82
CA SER A 274 -19.52 18.92 24.64
C SER A 274 -20.28 18.78 25.97
N GLN A 275 -19.90 17.82 26.82
CA GLN A 275 -20.48 17.67 28.16
C GLN A 275 -20.19 18.89 29.06
N LYS A 276 -18.95 19.42 29.04
CA LYS A 276 -18.60 20.63 29.80
C LYS A 276 -19.37 21.87 29.34
N LYS A 277 -19.60 22.01 28.02
CA LYS A 277 -20.39 23.11 27.45
C LYS A 277 -21.86 23.01 27.87
N ARG A 278 -22.43 21.81 27.91
CA ARG A 278 -23.82 21.59 28.35
C ARG A 278 -24.03 21.91 29.83
N SER A 279 -23.14 21.43 30.70
CA SER A 279 -23.16 21.78 32.14
C SER A 279 -23.00 23.29 32.39
N LYS A 280 -22.19 24.00 31.58
CA LYS A 280 -22.06 25.45 31.67
C LYS A 280 -23.31 26.21 31.17
N CYS A 281 -24.03 25.67 30.18
CA CYS A 281 -25.32 26.22 29.76
C CYS A 281 -26.38 26.03 30.84
N ASP A 282 -26.46 24.86 31.46
CA ASP A 282 -27.45 24.57 32.49
C ASP A 282 -27.27 25.49 33.72
N THR A 283 -26.02 25.76 34.11
CA THR A 283 -25.70 26.71 35.19
C THR A 283 -26.03 28.17 34.83
N LEU A 284 -25.79 28.59 33.59
CA LEU A 284 -26.16 29.94 33.11
C LEU A 284 -27.68 30.14 33.08
N ILE A 285 -28.43 29.11 32.65
CA ILE A 285 -29.90 29.15 32.64
C ILE A 285 -30.43 29.28 34.08
N ASN A 286 -29.88 28.53 35.03
CA ASN A 286 -30.28 28.63 36.44
C ASN A 286 -30.04 30.04 37.02
N LEU A 287 -28.87 30.64 36.74
CA LEU A 287 -28.56 32.02 37.15
C LEU A 287 -29.49 33.05 36.49
N GLU A 288 -29.86 32.85 35.22
CA GLU A 288 -30.82 33.71 34.51
C GLU A 288 -32.22 33.62 35.14
N THR A 289 -32.66 32.43 35.55
CA THR A 289 -33.93 32.26 36.29
C THR A 289 -33.90 32.92 37.66
N GLU A 290 -32.82 32.78 38.44
CA GLU A 290 -32.68 33.46 39.74
C GLU A 290 -32.67 34.99 39.61
N LYS A 291 -32.01 35.50 38.57
CA LYS A 291 -32.04 36.93 38.27
C LYS A 291 -33.45 37.40 37.95
N LYS A 292 -34.21 36.66 37.12
CA LYS A 292 -35.59 37.02 36.78
C LYS A 292 -36.52 36.98 37.99
N THR A 293 -36.37 36.02 38.89
CA THR A 293 -37.14 35.99 40.14
C THR A 293 -36.83 37.21 41.01
N LEU A 294 -35.54 37.58 41.12
CA LEU A 294 -35.13 38.74 41.90
C LEU A 294 -35.60 40.07 41.29
N ASP A 295 -35.55 40.21 39.96
CA ASP A 295 -36.08 41.37 39.25
C ASP A 295 -37.60 41.54 39.47
N THR A 296 -38.32 40.42 39.58
CA THR A 296 -39.77 40.41 39.86
C THR A 296 -40.06 40.84 41.30
N GLU A 297 -39.33 40.30 42.27
CA GLU A 297 -39.45 40.69 43.69
C GLU A 297 -39.11 42.18 43.91
N TYR A 298 -38.08 42.69 43.22
CA TYR A 298 -37.72 44.11 43.27
C TYR A 298 -38.83 45.01 42.70
N GLN A 299 -39.48 44.60 41.62
CA GLN A 299 -40.61 45.33 41.04
C GLN A 299 -41.82 45.37 41.97
N GLU A 300 -42.18 44.25 42.60
CA GLU A 300 -43.28 44.20 43.58
C GLU A 300 -43.00 45.14 44.76
N LEU A 301 -41.78 45.11 45.30
CA LEU A 301 -41.38 45.99 46.40
C LEU A 301 -41.44 47.47 46.01
N HIS A 302 -40.97 47.83 44.82
CA HIS A 302 -41.02 49.21 44.35
C HIS A 302 -42.45 49.71 44.19
N GLN A 303 -43.36 48.85 43.73
CA GLN A 303 -44.77 49.17 43.61
C GLN A 303 -45.41 49.41 44.98
N THR A 304 -45.06 48.63 46.01
CA THR A 304 -45.51 48.86 47.39
C THR A 304 -45.04 50.23 47.91
N ILE A 305 -43.77 50.57 47.72
CA ILE A 305 -43.21 51.86 48.16
C ILE A 305 -43.86 53.05 47.44
N ASP A 306 -44.18 52.91 46.14
CA ASP A 306 -44.88 53.95 45.38
C ASP A 306 -46.31 54.18 45.89
N VAL A 307 -47.01 53.12 46.32
CA VAL A 307 -48.34 53.22 46.93
C VAL A 307 -48.26 53.95 48.25
N GLU A 308 -47.33 53.58 49.14
CA GLU A 308 -47.17 54.23 50.45
C GLU A 308 -46.82 55.71 50.33
N ARG A 309 -45.94 56.07 49.38
CA ARG A 309 -45.58 57.48 49.13
C ARG A 309 -46.79 58.32 48.74
N LYS A 310 -47.66 57.80 47.88
CA LYS A 310 -48.88 58.53 47.45
C LYS A 310 -49.84 58.77 48.62
N VAL A 311 -49.94 57.82 49.55
CA VAL A 311 -50.75 57.98 50.76
C VAL A 311 -50.20 59.12 51.62
N ILE A 312 -48.88 59.14 51.86
CA ILE A 312 -48.22 60.19 52.66
C ILE A 312 -48.37 61.56 52.00
N GLU A 313 -48.23 61.65 50.67
CA GLU A 313 -48.39 62.91 49.92
C GLU A 313 -49.81 63.45 50.08
N SER A 314 -50.83 62.57 50.02
CA SER A 314 -52.22 62.97 50.25
C SER A 314 -52.50 63.46 51.68
N GLU A 315 -51.87 62.86 52.70
CA GLU A 315 -52.00 63.31 54.09
C GLU A 315 -51.33 64.68 54.32
N CYS A 316 -50.19 64.93 53.66
CA CYS A 316 -49.48 66.21 53.73
C CYS A 316 -50.27 67.36 53.07
N ASP A 317 -50.95 67.09 51.95
CA ASP A 317 -51.78 68.09 51.28
C ASP A 317 -53.00 68.49 52.13
N GLU A 318 -53.66 67.53 52.79
CA GLU A 318 -54.81 67.82 53.68
C GLU A 318 -54.40 68.69 54.89
N LEU A 319 -53.23 68.41 55.47
CA LEU A 319 -52.68 69.21 56.58
C LEU A 319 -52.31 70.63 56.16
N ARG A 320 -51.80 70.80 54.94
CA ARG A 320 -51.43 72.12 54.40
C ARG A 320 -52.64 73.02 54.20
N GLU A 321 -53.75 72.45 53.71
CA GLU A 321 -55.00 73.19 53.52
C GLU A 321 -55.59 73.68 54.86
N LYS A 322 -55.54 72.84 55.90
CA LYS A 322 -55.97 73.22 57.26
C LYS A 322 -55.14 74.39 57.82
N LEU A 323 -53.82 74.36 57.62
CA LEU A 323 -52.92 75.40 58.10
C LEU A 323 -53.13 76.74 57.36
N ASP A 324 -53.39 76.70 56.05
CA ASP A 324 -53.67 77.90 55.26
C ASP A 324 -55.02 78.55 55.63
N ALA A 325 -56.00 77.76 56.06
CA ALA A 325 -57.29 78.27 56.56
C ALA A 325 -57.12 79.03 57.89
N GLU A 326 -56.34 78.50 58.83
CA GLU A 326 -56.04 79.18 60.10
C GLU A 326 -55.26 80.49 59.90
N ARG A 327 -54.26 80.49 59.01
CA ARG A 327 -53.49 81.70 58.67
C ARG A 327 -54.38 82.83 58.16
N LYS A 328 -55.31 82.53 57.25
CA LYS A 328 -56.25 83.53 56.69
C LYS A 328 -57.22 84.09 57.74
N ALA A 329 -57.66 83.26 58.68
CA ALA A 329 -58.53 83.71 59.77
C ALA A 329 -57.81 84.72 60.68
N PHE A 330 -56.54 84.47 61.01
CA PHE A 330 -55.73 85.35 61.84
C PHE A 330 -55.43 86.71 61.17
N GLU A 331 -55.09 86.72 59.88
CA GLU A 331 -54.84 87.97 59.13
C GLU A 331 -56.08 88.88 59.07
N ALA A 332 -57.27 88.29 58.90
CA ALA A 332 -58.53 89.05 58.90
C ALA A 332 -58.84 89.71 60.26
N GLU A 333 -58.44 89.06 61.36
CA GLU A 333 -58.64 89.57 62.71
C GLU A 333 -57.67 90.72 63.03
N CYS A 334 -56.39 90.60 62.62
CA CYS A 334 -55.41 91.70 62.73
C CYS A 334 -55.83 92.94 61.92
N SER A 335 -56.38 92.77 60.71
CA SER A 335 -56.82 93.89 59.87
C SER A 335 -57.96 94.70 60.52
N LYS A 336 -58.93 94.03 61.15
CA LYS A 336 -60.04 94.70 61.86
C LYS A 336 -59.56 95.49 63.08
N LEU A 337 -58.54 94.98 63.77
CA LEU A 337 -57.99 95.65 64.95
C LEU A 337 -57.24 96.93 64.55
N HIS A 338 -56.52 96.90 63.42
CA HIS A 338 -55.76 98.05 62.92
C HIS A 338 -56.66 99.25 62.57
N GLU A 339 -57.79 99.03 61.89
CA GLU A 339 -58.73 100.10 61.56
C GLU A 339 -59.35 100.78 62.79
N ARG A 340 -59.59 100.03 63.88
CA ARG A 340 -60.14 100.59 65.14
C ARG A 340 -59.17 101.55 65.81
N ILE A 341 -57.89 101.18 65.86
CA ILE A 341 -56.84 102.02 66.46
C ILE A 341 -56.70 103.33 65.70
N GLU A 342 -56.68 103.30 64.36
CA GLU A 342 -56.52 104.50 63.54
C GLU A 342 -57.72 105.48 63.68
N SER A 343 -58.93 104.94 63.89
CA SER A 343 -60.12 105.75 64.16
C SER A 343 -60.04 106.49 65.50
N GLN A 344 -59.59 105.81 66.56
CA GLN A 344 -59.47 106.41 67.89
C GLN A 344 -58.40 107.51 67.93
N GLU A 345 -57.28 107.34 67.22
CA GLU A 345 -56.23 108.37 67.12
C GLU A 345 -56.72 109.67 66.47
N LYS A 346 -57.58 109.57 65.44
CA LYS A 346 -58.16 110.74 64.76
C LYS A 346 -59.08 111.54 65.67
N GLU A 347 -59.89 110.86 66.48
CA GLU A 347 -60.81 111.49 67.43
C GLU A 347 -60.06 112.21 68.56
N ASN A 348 -59.00 111.57 69.08
CA ASN A 348 -58.15 112.14 70.13
C ASN A 348 -57.44 113.42 69.69
N LYS A 349 -56.95 113.49 68.45
CA LYS A 349 -56.34 114.72 67.87
C LYS A 349 -57.33 115.88 67.77
N LYS A 350 -58.61 115.60 67.48
CA LYS A 350 -59.64 116.63 67.32
C LYS A 350 -59.97 117.30 68.66
N LEU A 351 -60.23 116.50 69.68
CA LEU A 351 -60.53 116.97 71.04
C LEU A 351 -59.39 117.79 71.64
N LYS A 352 -58.14 117.39 71.40
CA LYS A 352 -56.97 118.14 71.85
C LYS A 352 -56.90 119.55 71.27
N SER A 353 -57.23 119.71 69.98
CA SER A 353 -57.26 121.03 69.34
C SER A 353 -58.38 121.96 69.85
N GLU A 354 -59.48 121.39 70.35
CA GLU A 354 -60.57 122.16 70.97
C GLU A 354 -60.19 122.65 72.37
N CYS A 355 -59.48 121.83 73.16
CA CYS A 355 -58.91 122.24 74.44
C CYS A 355 -57.95 123.43 74.30
N ASP A 356 -57.04 123.39 73.32
CA ASP A 356 -56.03 124.44 73.14
C ASP A 356 -56.68 125.80 72.77
N LYS A 357 -57.72 125.78 71.94
CA LYS A 357 -58.48 126.99 71.56
C LYS A 357 -59.21 127.63 72.74
N LEU A 358 -59.79 126.83 73.63
CA LEU A 358 -60.47 127.37 74.82
C LEU A 358 -59.48 128.00 75.81
N HIS A 359 -58.27 127.44 75.93
CA HIS A 359 -57.21 128.02 76.75
C HIS A 359 -56.81 129.42 76.27
N GLU A 360 -56.64 129.59 74.95
CA GLU A 360 -56.32 130.89 74.34
C GLU A 360 -57.42 131.93 74.60
N MET A 361 -58.69 131.52 74.59
CA MET A 361 -59.82 132.40 74.89
C MET A 361 -59.88 132.84 76.36
N ILE A 362 -59.44 132.00 77.30
CA ILE A 362 -59.36 132.35 78.73
C ILE A 362 -58.22 133.37 78.94
N ASP A 363 -57.06 133.12 78.36
CA ASP A 363 -55.85 133.95 78.50
C ASP A 363 -56.04 135.38 77.93
N GLY A 364 -56.80 135.50 76.84
CA GLY A 364 -57.16 136.78 76.24
C GLY A 364 -58.14 137.60 77.08
N LYS A 365 -59.05 136.94 77.81
CA LYS A 365 -60.06 137.62 78.65
C LYS A 365 -59.51 138.08 80.00
N GLU A 366 -58.56 137.34 80.57
CA GLU A 366 -57.90 137.75 81.83
C GLU A 366 -57.10 139.04 81.64
N LYS A 367 -56.38 139.18 80.51
CA LYS A 367 -55.64 140.41 80.19
C LYS A 367 -56.54 141.64 79.97
N HIS A 368 -57.76 141.45 79.51
CA HIS A 368 -58.66 142.58 79.26
C HIS A 368 -59.31 143.13 80.53
N ASN A 369 -59.36 142.35 81.61
CA ASN A 369 -59.92 142.78 82.90
C ASN A 369 -59.00 143.72 83.70
N GLU A 370 -57.72 143.85 83.32
CA GLU A 370 -56.76 144.68 84.06
C GLU A 370 -56.69 146.14 83.56
N GLU A 371 -57.32 146.47 82.43
CA GLU A 371 -57.22 147.80 81.79
C GLU A 371 -58.52 148.64 81.78
N ASP A 372 -59.71 148.09 82.02
CA ASP A 372 -60.97 148.86 81.94
C ASP A 372 -61.89 148.57 83.15
N GLY A 373 -62.10 149.59 84.00
CA GLY A 373 -62.83 149.49 85.27
C GLY A 373 -64.35 149.25 85.13
N LYS A 374 -64.76 148.03 84.78
CA LYS A 374 -66.14 147.53 84.82
C LYS A 374 -66.22 146.15 85.48
N GLU A 375 -66.23 146.15 86.80
CA GLU A 375 -65.96 144.99 87.66
C GLU A 375 -67.17 144.06 87.95
N LYS A 376 -68.17 143.94 87.06
CA LYS A 376 -69.34 143.07 87.37
C LYS A 376 -69.94 142.20 86.28
N HIS A 377 -69.54 142.35 85.01
CA HIS A 377 -70.06 141.49 83.93
C HIS A 377 -69.08 140.39 83.49
N ASN A 378 -67.78 140.53 83.80
CA ASN A 378 -66.75 139.66 83.23
C ASN A 378 -66.44 138.39 84.06
N GLU A 379 -66.94 138.28 85.29
CA GLU A 379 -66.56 137.17 86.20
C GLU A 379 -67.39 135.88 85.98
N GLU A 380 -68.66 135.99 85.53
CA GLU A 380 -69.51 134.82 85.20
C GLU A 380 -69.09 134.10 83.90
N GLU A 381 -68.62 134.84 82.90
CA GLU A 381 -68.17 134.24 81.63
C GLU A 381 -66.86 133.45 81.78
N LEU A 382 -65.95 133.91 82.65
CA LEU A 382 -64.66 133.29 82.88
C LEU A 382 -64.79 131.97 83.65
N GLN A 383 -65.76 131.88 84.56
CA GLN A 383 -66.11 130.66 85.29
C GLN A 383 -66.74 129.60 84.37
N THR A 384 -67.53 130.03 83.38
CA THR A 384 -68.16 129.13 82.39
C THR A 384 -67.12 128.50 81.45
N LEU A 385 -66.10 129.28 81.02
CA LEU A 385 -65.04 128.78 80.15
C LEU A 385 -64.11 127.77 80.85
N ARG A 386 -63.78 127.97 82.14
CA ARG A 386 -62.96 127.01 82.91
C ARG A 386 -63.67 125.65 83.08
N SER A 387 -64.98 125.66 83.33
CA SER A 387 -65.80 124.43 83.42
C SER A 387 -65.78 123.58 82.13
N GLN A 388 -65.78 124.22 80.96
CA GLN A 388 -65.74 123.50 79.67
C GLN A 388 -64.39 122.83 79.40
N VAL A 389 -63.29 123.39 79.88
CA VAL A 389 -61.95 122.80 79.73
C VAL A 389 -61.80 121.52 80.56
N ASP A 390 -62.31 121.51 81.80
CA ASP A 390 -62.22 120.35 82.69
C ASP A 390 -62.98 119.13 82.13
N VAL A 391 -64.14 119.35 81.51
CA VAL A 391 -64.93 118.28 80.87
C VAL A 391 -64.18 117.66 79.68
N LEU A 392 -63.55 118.50 78.85
CA LEU A 392 -62.79 118.01 77.68
C LEU A 392 -61.54 117.24 78.07
N GLN A 393 -60.83 117.64 79.14
CA GLN A 393 -59.65 116.92 79.62
C GLN A 393 -59.99 115.51 80.16
N ILE A 394 -61.17 115.33 80.77
CA ILE A 394 -61.63 114.02 81.26
C ILE A 394 -61.90 113.06 80.09
N GLU A 395 -62.52 113.53 79.00
CA GLU A 395 -62.83 112.67 77.85
C GLU A 395 -61.56 112.26 77.07
N VAL A 396 -60.61 113.18 76.92
CA VAL A 396 -59.28 112.87 76.34
C VAL A 396 -58.55 111.78 77.16
N GLY A 397 -58.62 111.87 78.49
CA GLY A 397 -58.04 110.87 79.39
C GLY A 397 -58.70 109.49 79.30
N ARG A 398 -60.01 109.42 78.98
CA ARG A 398 -60.73 108.15 78.80
C ARG A 398 -60.28 107.43 77.53
N ILE A 399 -60.17 108.16 76.41
CA ILE A 399 -59.82 107.59 75.10
C ILE A 399 -58.37 107.06 75.09
N GLN A 400 -57.43 107.71 75.78
CA GLN A 400 -56.04 107.23 75.86
C GLN A 400 -55.86 105.93 76.65
N LYS A 401 -56.86 105.50 77.43
CA LYS A 401 -56.79 104.28 78.24
C LYS A 401 -57.46 103.07 77.56
N GLU A 402 -58.29 103.32 76.54
CA GLU A 402 -58.99 102.31 75.74
C GLU A 402 -58.25 101.95 74.43
N SER A 403 -57.31 102.81 74.00
CA SER A 403 -56.30 102.53 72.97
C SER A 403 -55.09 101.82 73.56
#